data_AF-A0A9D7CTP1-F1
#
_entry.id   AF-A0A9D7CTP1-F1
#
_cell.length_a   1.000
_cell.length_b   1.000
_cell.length_c   1.000
_cell.angle_alpha   90.00
_cell.angle_beta   90.00
_cell.angle_gamma   90.00
#
_symmetry.space_group_name_H-M   'P 1'
#
loop_
_entity.id
_entity.type
_entity.pdbx_description
1 polymer ?
#
loop_
_entity_poly.entity_id
_entity_poly.type
_entity_poly.pdbx_seq_one_letter_code
_entity_poly.pdbx_strand_id
1 'polypeptide(L)'
;MGARRETKLALAFAGGVAVGALSVVARLAIEAEKPLRVSEPSTPNAMPEEASARAATRNLGAPPPPPGPAHAAPFGTPRTDDDVDVDDSRASAPSATDPLARVRALTADPRPAAVAGLAALLSSSDAAVLLETLDTLIARGDPSALPAVLRVDLSVPGVAPSAVVAMGKLGAAATATARDAALRRLTEILNDEKKRPDLGVLLHVYEALGELADPRSVELLERELADDTVPRAGKHLVVLALGRIGERRSAPALAALRASLATPAADPLEEAIRTELTRAIDDVLAALG
;
A
#
# COMPACT_ATOMS: atom_id res chain seq x y z
N MET A 1 -23.63 -45.94 -31.03
CA MET A 1 -24.28 -44.70 -31.53
C MET A 1 -25.12 -44.14 -30.38
N GLY A 2 -24.75 -43.14 -29.60
CA GLY A 2 -23.73 -42.10 -29.77
C GLY A 2 -24.42 -40.73 -29.81
N ALA A 3 -24.82 -40.19 -28.65
CA ALA A 3 -25.07 -38.75 -28.44
C ALA A 3 -25.27 -38.45 -26.94
N ARG A 4 -24.18 -38.30 -26.18
CA ARG A 4 -24.19 -37.58 -24.90
C ARG A 4 -24.22 -36.09 -25.24
N ARG A 5 -25.27 -35.38 -24.84
CA ARG A 5 -25.31 -33.92 -24.87
C ARG A 5 -24.55 -33.40 -23.64
N GLU A 6 -23.31 -32.97 -23.85
CA GLU A 6 -22.58 -32.17 -22.87
C GLU A 6 -23.15 -30.76 -22.87
N THR A 7 -23.91 -30.42 -21.83
CA THR A 7 -24.22 -29.04 -21.47
C THR A 7 -22.99 -28.42 -20.84
N LYS A 8 -22.17 -27.75 -21.66
CA LYS A 8 -21.16 -26.80 -21.19
C LYS A 8 -21.87 -25.55 -20.69
N LEU A 9 -22.06 -25.43 -19.38
CA LEU A 9 -22.38 -24.17 -18.73
C LEU A 9 -21.13 -23.29 -18.80
N ALA A 10 -21.10 -22.36 -19.76
CA ALA A 10 -20.13 -21.29 -19.79
C ALA A 10 -20.52 -20.28 -18.69
N LEU A 11 -19.82 -20.32 -17.57
CA LEU A 11 -19.91 -19.31 -16.53
C LEU A 11 -19.19 -18.05 -17.04
N ALA A 12 -19.96 -17.14 -17.64
CA ALA A 12 -19.49 -15.81 -17.99
C ALA A 12 -19.33 -15.00 -16.70
N PHE A 13 -18.11 -14.93 -16.17
CA PHE A 13 -17.73 -13.89 -15.21
C PHE A 13 -17.67 -12.56 -15.98
N ALA A 14 -18.78 -11.83 -15.92
CA ALA A 14 -18.86 -10.47 -16.43
C ALA A 14 -17.94 -9.57 -15.59
N GLY A 15 -16.84 -9.14 -16.21
CA GLY A 15 -16.03 -8.04 -15.72
C GLY A 15 -16.86 -6.76 -15.67
N GLY A 16 -16.72 -6.01 -14.57
CA GLY A 16 -17.39 -4.74 -14.39
C GLY A 16 -17.12 -4.14 -13.02
N VAL A 17 -16.08 -3.28 -12.97
CA VAL A 17 -15.82 -2.28 -11.93
C VAL A 17 -15.53 -2.83 -10.52
N ALA A 18 -14.26 -3.09 -10.24
CA ALA A 18 -13.73 -3.13 -8.86
C ALA A 18 -12.62 -2.08 -8.70
N VAL A 19 -13.00 -0.81 -8.80
CA VAL A 19 -12.27 0.25 -8.11
C VAL A 19 -12.39 -0.06 -6.63
N GLY A 20 -11.25 -0.14 -5.93
CA GLY A 20 -11.09 -0.67 -4.57
C GLY A 20 -12.30 -0.41 -3.65
N ALA A 21 -13.15 -1.42 -3.51
CA ALA A 21 -14.16 -1.46 -2.47
C ALA A 21 -13.46 -1.94 -1.20
N LEU A 22 -12.63 -1.06 -0.63
CA LEU A 22 -12.28 -1.18 0.77
C LEU A 22 -13.63 -1.19 1.52
N SER A 23 -13.96 -2.31 2.15
CA SER A 23 -15.23 -2.46 2.87
C SER A 23 -15.42 -1.29 3.85
N VAL A 24 -16.66 -0.90 4.12
CA VAL A 24 -16.97 0.20 5.07
C VAL A 24 -16.20 0.02 6.38
N VAL A 25 -16.00 -1.24 6.82
CA VAL A 25 -15.19 -1.58 8.01
C VAL A 25 -13.71 -1.20 7.85
N ALA A 26 -13.09 -1.53 6.74
CA ALA A 26 -11.70 -1.14 6.48
C ALA A 26 -11.56 0.37 6.22
N ARG A 27 -12.60 1.05 5.69
CA ARG A 27 -12.64 2.52 5.67
C ARG A 27 -12.78 3.12 7.07
N LEU A 28 -13.61 2.55 7.94
CA LEU A 28 -13.78 3.01 9.32
C LEU A 28 -12.50 2.80 10.15
N ALA A 29 -11.78 1.70 9.94
CA ALA A 29 -10.49 1.46 10.58
C ALA A 29 -9.44 2.51 10.17
N ILE A 30 -9.42 2.92 8.90
CA ILE A 30 -8.53 3.99 8.40
C ILE A 30 -9.00 5.39 8.83
N GLU A 31 -10.30 5.65 8.87
CA GLU A 31 -10.86 6.98 9.23
C GLU A 31 -10.73 7.28 10.74
N ALA A 32 -10.71 6.25 11.59
CA ALA A 32 -10.48 6.38 13.03
C ALA A 32 -9.05 6.85 13.40
N GLU A 33 -8.11 6.82 12.45
CA GLU A 33 -6.72 7.28 12.64
C GLU A 33 -6.54 8.81 12.43
N LYS A 34 -7.63 9.56 12.17
CA LYS A 34 -7.56 11.02 12.07
C LYS A 34 -7.41 11.62 13.48
N PRO A 35 -6.27 12.24 13.84
CA PRO A 35 -6.10 12.76 15.19
C PRO A 35 -7.13 13.86 15.46
N LEU A 36 -7.97 13.63 16.48
CA LEU A 36 -8.81 14.65 17.10
C LEU A 36 -7.93 15.87 17.40
N ARG A 37 -8.25 17.01 16.75
CA ARG A 37 -7.68 18.30 17.14
C ARG A 37 -8.03 18.53 18.61
N VAL A 38 -7.03 18.40 19.47
CA VAL A 38 -7.13 18.75 20.88
C VAL A 38 -7.27 20.27 20.94
N SER A 39 -8.48 20.73 21.23
CA SER A 39 -8.73 22.10 21.68
C SER A 39 -8.01 22.28 23.02
N GLU A 40 -7.06 23.21 23.07
CA GLU A 40 -6.39 23.63 24.31
C GLU A 40 -7.42 24.22 25.30
N PRO A 41 -7.31 23.91 26.60
CA PRO A 41 -7.73 24.80 27.65
C PRO A 41 -6.54 25.44 28.35
N SER A 42 -6.73 26.73 28.65
CA SER A 42 -5.81 27.64 29.31
C SER A 42 -5.41 27.20 30.74
N THR A 43 -4.25 27.73 31.15
CA THR A 43 -3.50 27.70 32.44
C THR A 43 -4.31 27.99 33.72
N PRO A 44 -3.76 28.03 34.98
CA PRO A 44 -2.36 27.90 35.47
C PRO A 44 -2.13 27.10 36.80
N ASN A 45 -0.84 26.98 37.17
CA ASN A 45 -0.26 26.89 38.54
C ASN A 45 -0.39 25.60 39.38
N ALA A 46 0.75 24.96 39.68
CA ALA A 46 1.38 24.94 41.02
C ALA A 46 2.51 23.90 41.09
N MET A 47 3.71 24.34 41.46
CA MET A 47 4.78 23.54 42.07
C MET A 47 4.55 23.42 43.60
N PRO A 48 5.05 22.36 44.29
CA PRO A 48 6.44 22.30 44.83
C PRO A 48 7.10 20.91 44.64
N GLU A 49 8.37 20.77 44.29
CA GLU A 49 9.64 20.81 45.07
C GLU A 49 9.91 19.60 45.99
N GLU A 50 11.20 19.20 46.01
CA GLU A 50 11.92 18.18 46.82
C GLU A 50 11.78 16.69 46.43
N ALA A 51 12.83 15.86 46.39
CA ALA A 51 14.28 16.00 46.50
C ALA A 51 14.92 14.65 46.09
N SER A 52 16.20 14.69 45.72
CA SER A 52 17.26 13.77 46.20
C SER A 52 18.11 13.06 45.12
N ALA A 53 19.39 13.44 45.20
CA ALA A 53 20.60 12.61 45.11
C ALA A 53 21.22 12.20 43.77
N ARG A 54 22.34 12.89 43.49
CA ARG A 54 23.71 12.37 43.26
C ARG A 54 23.95 11.42 42.08
N ALA A 55 24.69 11.91 41.08
CA ALA A 55 26.07 11.46 40.85
C ALA A 55 26.77 12.42 39.87
N ALA A 56 27.96 12.87 40.28
CA ALA A 56 28.83 13.72 39.51
C ALA A 56 29.81 12.87 38.70
N THR A 57 29.98 13.17 37.42
CA THR A 57 31.27 12.99 36.73
C THR A 57 31.51 14.16 35.79
N ARG A 58 32.70 14.72 35.97
CA ARG A 58 33.34 15.82 35.25
C ARG A 58 33.41 15.51 33.75
N ASN A 59 33.20 16.51 32.89
CA ASN A 59 34.19 16.79 31.86
C ASN A 59 34.19 18.25 31.42
N LEU A 60 35.39 18.83 31.42
CA LEU A 60 35.71 20.22 31.16
C LEU A 60 36.04 20.40 29.67
N GLY A 61 35.43 21.43 29.07
CA GLY A 61 36.08 22.41 28.20
C GLY A 61 36.86 21.94 26.97
N ALA A 62 36.30 22.20 25.79
CA ALA A 62 37.06 22.67 24.62
C ALA A 62 36.28 23.80 23.92
N PRO A 63 36.91 24.97 23.64
CA PRO A 63 36.26 26.13 23.01
C PRO A 63 36.14 26.00 21.48
N PRO A 64 35.22 26.77 20.84
CA PRO A 64 34.99 26.72 19.40
C PRO A 64 36.15 27.33 18.58
N PRO A 65 36.34 26.91 17.33
CA PRO A 65 37.38 27.44 16.44
C PRO A 65 37.07 28.88 15.96
N PRO A 66 38.11 29.68 15.65
CA PRO A 66 37.99 31.08 15.24
C PRO A 66 37.54 31.27 13.77
N PRO A 67 37.01 32.46 13.41
CA PRO A 67 36.53 32.80 12.07
C PRO A 67 37.68 32.99 11.06
N GLY A 68 37.48 32.49 9.84
CA GLY A 68 38.40 32.68 8.72
C GLY A 68 38.35 34.10 8.11
N PRO A 69 39.43 34.58 7.50
CA PRO A 69 39.57 35.96 7.04
C PRO A 69 38.82 36.25 5.73
N ALA A 70 38.19 37.42 5.71
CA ALA A 70 37.65 38.10 4.54
C ALA A 70 38.74 38.93 3.83
N HIS A 71 38.88 38.75 2.51
CA HIS A 71 39.52 39.66 1.54
C HIS A 71 39.14 39.09 0.15
N ALA A 72 38.92 39.81 -0.94
CA ALA A 72 38.67 41.20 -1.28
C ALA A 72 38.27 41.15 -2.78
N ALA A 73 37.35 42.00 -3.22
CA ALA A 73 37.04 42.19 -4.64
C ALA A 73 38.26 42.76 -5.41
N PRO A 74 38.24 42.69 -6.76
CA PRO A 74 38.02 43.97 -7.46
C PRO A 74 37.15 43.89 -8.74
N PHE A 75 36.35 44.95 -8.90
CA PHE A 75 35.99 45.72 -10.11
C PHE A 75 36.09 45.11 -11.52
N GLY A 76 35.04 45.31 -12.33
CA GLY A 76 35.16 45.50 -13.78
C GLY A 76 33.94 45.08 -14.63
N THR A 77 33.15 46.06 -15.09
CA THR A 77 32.02 46.07 -16.06
C THR A 77 32.41 45.62 -17.50
N PRO A 78 31.54 45.52 -18.54
CA PRO A 78 30.20 46.12 -18.72
C PRO A 78 29.09 45.28 -19.42
N ARG A 79 27.89 45.88 -19.41
CA ARG A 79 26.71 45.61 -20.25
C ARG A 79 27.03 45.44 -21.73
N THR A 80 26.30 44.53 -22.37
CA THR A 80 25.70 44.77 -23.69
C THR A 80 24.25 44.31 -23.62
N ASP A 81 23.36 45.28 -23.74
CA ASP A 81 21.99 45.11 -24.20
C ASP A 81 22.04 44.51 -25.61
N ASP A 82 21.19 43.52 -25.90
CA ASP A 82 20.64 43.33 -27.25
C ASP A 82 19.30 42.61 -27.11
N ASP A 83 18.26 43.40 -27.30
CA ASP A 83 16.89 43.00 -27.59
C ASP A 83 16.86 42.11 -28.82
N VAL A 84 16.29 40.91 -28.70
CA VAL A 84 15.66 40.25 -29.84
C VAL A 84 14.34 39.64 -29.38
N ASP A 85 13.28 40.41 -29.59
CA ASP A 85 11.93 39.89 -29.80
C ASP A 85 11.95 38.91 -30.99
N VAL A 86 11.76 37.63 -30.71
CA VAL A 86 11.23 36.68 -31.70
C VAL A 86 10.02 36.00 -31.09
N ASP A 87 8.86 36.48 -31.53
CA ASP A 87 7.60 35.75 -31.58
C ASP A 87 7.84 34.42 -32.29
N ASP A 88 7.96 33.34 -31.52
CA ASP A 88 7.79 31.98 -32.01
C ASP A 88 6.63 31.35 -31.26
N SER A 89 5.44 31.72 -31.72
CA SER A 89 4.18 31.00 -31.55
C SER A 89 4.31 29.57 -32.10
N ARG A 90 5.06 28.73 -31.40
CA ARG A 90 5.06 27.26 -31.53
C ARG A 90 4.60 26.70 -30.21
N ALA A 91 3.47 25.98 -30.26
CA ALA A 91 2.99 25.14 -29.18
C ALA A 91 4.18 24.33 -28.62
N SER A 92 4.61 24.70 -27.41
CA SER A 92 5.68 23.98 -26.72
C SER A 92 5.24 22.54 -26.56
N ALA A 93 5.97 21.63 -27.19
CA ALA A 93 5.92 20.23 -26.81
C ALA A 93 6.16 20.16 -25.28
N PRO A 94 5.42 19.32 -24.54
CA PRO A 94 5.67 19.16 -23.11
C PRO A 94 7.14 18.79 -22.92
N SER A 95 7.84 19.51 -22.04
CA SER A 95 9.26 19.30 -21.85
C SER A 95 9.51 17.83 -21.49
N ALA A 96 10.52 17.22 -22.11
CA ALA A 96 10.97 15.86 -21.81
C ALA A 96 11.50 15.69 -20.37
N THR A 97 11.36 16.72 -19.53
CA THR A 97 11.95 16.87 -18.20
C THR A 97 10.93 16.83 -17.07
N ASP A 98 9.62 16.89 -17.33
CA ASP A 98 8.58 16.72 -16.30
C ASP A 98 8.16 15.24 -16.21
N PRO A 99 8.53 14.53 -15.13
CA PRO A 99 8.17 13.12 -14.97
C PRO A 99 6.65 12.89 -14.92
N LEU A 100 5.85 13.81 -14.38
CA LEU A 100 4.39 13.65 -14.32
C LEU A 100 3.75 13.85 -15.70
N ALA A 101 4.19 14.85 -16.47
CA ALA A 101 3.78 14.98 -17.86
C ALA A 101 4.11 13.72 -18.67
N ARG A 102 5.26 13.08 -18.37
CA ARG A 102 5.65 11.82 -18.99
C ARG A 102 4.76 10.64 -18.56
N VAL A 103 4.38 10.52 -17.29
CA VAL A 103 3.38 9.53 -16.85
C VAL A 103 2.11 9.69 -17.66
N ARG A 104 1.55 10.91 -17.71
CA ARG A 104 0.29 11.20 -18.42
C ARG A 104 0.37 10.89 -19.92
N ALA A 105 1.48 11.22 -20.56
CA ALA A 105 1.70 10.90 -21.96
C ALA A 105 1.71 9.38 -22.20
N LEU A 106 2.34 8.60 -21.32
CA LEU A 106 2.37 7.14 -21.39
C LEU A 106 1.03 6.50 -21.01
N THR A 107 0.27 7.12 -20.11
CA THR A 107 -1.09 6.72 -19.75
C THR A 107 -2.05 6.85 -20.94
N ALA A 108 -1.91 7.92 -21.72
CA ALA A 108 -2.69 8.13 -22.95
C ALA A 108 -2.28 7.20 -24.10
N ASP A 109 -1.11 6.55 -24.03
CA ASP A 109 -0.62 5.65 -25.06
C ASP A 109 -1.11 4.20 -24.83
N PRO A 110 -2.02 3.68 -25.68
CA PRO A 110 -2.59 2.35 -25.51
C PRO A 110 -1.61 1.22 -25.85
N ARG A 111 -0.48 1.52 -26.49
CA ARG A 111 0.45 0.48 -26.97
C ARG A 111 1.11 -0.26 -25.81
N PRO A 112 1.42 -1.57 -25.95
CA PRO A 112 2.15 -2.32 -24.94
C PRO A 112 3.51 -1.72 -24.57
N ALA A 113 4.18 -1.07 -25.52
CA ALA A 113 5.46 -0.39 -25.30
C ALA A 113 5.40 0.71 -24.21
N ALA A 114 4.21 1.31 -24.00
CA ALA A 114 4.04 2.32 -22.96
C ALA A 114 4.15 1.73 -21.54
N VAL A 115 3.86 0.44 -21.35
CA VAL A 115 4.04 -0.26 -20.07
C VAL A 115 5.52 -0.30 -19.68
N ALA A 116 6.41 -0.56 -20.63
CA ALA A 116 7.85 -0.51 -20.38
C ALA A 116 8.32 0.90 -20.01
N GLY A 117 7.73 1.93 -20.64
CA GLY A 117 7.97 3.33 -20.29
C GLY A 117 7.53 3.67 -18.86
N LEU A 118 6.33 3.23 -18.46
CA LEU A 118 5.80 3.40 -17.10
C LEU A 118 6.66 2.65 -16.09
N ALA A 119 7.04 1.40 -16.39
CA ALA A 119 7.89 0.59 -15.53
C ALA A 119 9.26 1.25 -15.26
N ALA A 120 9.81 2.00 -16.22
CA ALA A 120 11.04 2.76 -16.01
C ALA A 120 10.87 3.94 -15.03
N LEU A 121 9.66 4.50 -14.92
CA LEU A 121 9.37 5.60 -13.99
C LEU A 121 9.25 5.15 -12.53
N LEU A 122 9.14 3.83 -12.28
CA LEU A 122 9.14 3.26 -10.93
C LEU A 122 10.50 3.37 -10.20
N SER A 123 11.54 3.85 -10.88
CA SER A 123 12.82 4.23 -10.25
C SER A 123 12.87 5.69 -9.78
N SER A 124 11.78 6.44 -9.91
CA SER A 124 11.65 7.80 -9.39
C SER A 124 11.69 7.81 -7.85
N SER A 125 12.24 8.87 -7.27
CA SER A 125 12.12 9.17 -5.83
C SER A 125 10.92 10.06 -5.50
N ASP A 126 10.21 10.57 -6.52
CA ASP A 126 9.02 11.40 -6.36
C ASP A 126 7.78 10.53 -6.11
N ALA A 127 7.17 10.70 -4.94
CA ALA A 127 5.98 9.98 -4.52
C ALA A 127 4.80 10.16 -5.48
N ALA A 128 4.59 11.37 -6.02
CA ALA A 128 3.47 11.63 -6.95
C ALA A 128 3.66 10.85 -8.25
N VAL A 129 4.89 10.81 -8.75
CA VAL A 129 5.24 10.03 -9.95
C VAL A 129 5.02 8.54 -9.70
N LEU A 130 5.48 8.02 -8.56
CA LEU A 130 5.31 6.62 -8.21
C LEU A 130 3.83 6.24 -8.09
N LEU A 131 3.03 7.03 -7.38
CA LEU A 131 1.60 6.77 -7.19
C LEU A 131 0.84 6.78 -8.52
N GLU A 132 1.01 7.83 -9.34
CA GLU A 132 0.32 7.94 -10.64
C GLU A 132 0.76 6.81 -11.61
N THR A 133 2.05 6.43 -11.54
CA THR A 133 2.58 5.31 -12.33
C THR A 133 1.99 3.98 -11.87
N LEU A 134 1.97 3.69 -10.57
CA LEU A 134 1.43 2.45 -10.01
C LEU A 134 -0.06 2.30 -10.31
N ASP A 135 -0.85 3.35 -10.11
CA ASP A 135 -2.28 3.35 -10.41
C ASP A 135 -2.53 3.08 -11.91
N THR A 136 -1.73 3.70 -12.78
CA THR A 136 -1.81 3.45 -14.22
C THR A 136 -1.45 2.00 -14.56
N LEU A 137 -0.38 1.44 -13.98
CA LEU A 137 0.03 0.06 -14.21
C LEU A 137 -1.03 -0.94 -13.72
N ILE A 138 -1.63 -0.69 -12.56
CA ILE A 138 -2.76 -1.47 -12.03
C ILE A 138 -3.94 -1.42 -13.01
N ALA A 139 -4.33 -0.23 -13.47
CA ALA A 139 -5.45 -0.05 -14.39
C ALA A 139 -5.23 -0.76 -15.73
N ARG A 140 -3.98 -0.82 -16.19
CA ARG A 140 -3.61 -1.55 -17.42
C ARG A 140 -3.57 -3.06 -17.23
N GLY A 141 -3.24 -3.54 -16.03
CA GLY A 141 -3.25 -4.97 -15.70
C GLY A 141 -2.21 -5.80 -16.46
N ASP A 142 -1.16 -5.17 -17.02
CA ASP A 142 -0.13 -5.88 -17.78
C ASP A 142 0.92 -6.48 -16.82
N PRO A 143 1.00 -7.83 -16.70
CA PRO A 143 1.91 -8.47 -15.75
C PRO A 143 3.39 -8.26 -16.07
N SER A 144 3.75 -7.79 -17.28
CA SER A 144 5.14 -7.47 -17.62
C SER A 144 5.73 -6.33 -16.79
N ALA A 145 4.90 -5.51 -16.14
CA ALA A 145 5.34 -4.46 -15.22
C ALA A 145 5.73 -4.98 -13.83
N LEU A 146 5.31 -6.19 -13.46
CA LEU A 146 5.51 -6.74 -12.11
C LEU A 146 6.98 -6.75 -11.65
N PRO A 147 7.98 -7.14 -12.48
CA PRO A 147 9.39 -7.08 -12.07
C PRO A 147 9.89 -5.69 -11.69
N ALA A 148 9.28 -4.62 -12.23
CA ALA A 148 9.60 -3.25 -11.84
C ALA A 148 8.87 -2.87 -10.54
N VAL A 149 7.59 -3.23 -10.40
CA VAL A 149 6.80 -3.02 -9.16
C VAL A 149 7.47 -3.67 -7.94
N LEU A 150 8.00 -4.89 -8.09
CA LEU A 150 8.68 -5.61 -7.01
C LEU A 150 9.94 -4.90 -6.48
N ARG A 151 10.49 -3.94 -7.22
CA ARG A 151 11.71 -3.19 -6.88
C ARG A 151 11.43 -1.76 -6.40
N VAL A 152 10.17 -1.35 -6.31
CA VAL A 152 9.79 -0.03 -5.78
C VAL A 152 10.28 0.13 -4.35
N ASP A 153 10.84 1.30 -4.05
CA ASP A 153 11.24 1.68 -2.71
C ASP A 153 10.00 1.99 -1.86
N LEU A 154 9.70 1.11 -0.91
CA LEU A 154 8.55 1.24 -0.01
C LEU A 154 8.81 2.22 1.14
N SER A 155 10.02 2.78 1.25
CA SER A 155 10.33 3.83 2.23
C SER A 155 9.80 5.20 1.80
N VAL A 156 9.45 5.37 0.51
CA VAL A 156 8.81 6.60 0.01
C VAL A 156 7.43 6.74 0.65
N PRO A 157 7.15 7.85 1.38
CA PRO A 157 5.89 8.02 2.10
C PRO A 157 4.66 7.84 1.20
N GLY A 158 3.71 7.01 1.65
CA GLY A 158 2.44 6.76 0.97
C GLY A 158 2.49 5.80 -0.23
N VAL A 159 3.68 5.38 -0.69
CA VAL A 159 3.81 4.52 -1.88
C VAL A 159 3.52 3.05 -1.57
N ALA A 160 3.83 2.60 -0.36
CA ALA A 160 3.76 1.18 0.00
C ALA A 160 2.38 0.53 -0.26
N PRO A 161 1.24 1.14 0.10
CA PRO A 161 -0.08 0.59 -0.22
C PRO A 161 -0.31 0.33 -1.72
N SER A 162 -0.06 1.32 -2.59
CA SER A 162 -0.26 1.16 -4.03
C SER A 162 0.70 0.13 -4.63
N ALA A 163 1.94 0.08 -4.16
CA ALA A 163 2.91 -0.90 -4.62
C ALA A 163 2.48 -2.33 -4.24
N VAL A 164 2.03 -2.54 -3.01
CA VAL A 164 1.53 -3.84 -2.51
C VAL A 164 0.31 -4.30 -3.30
N VAL A 165 -0.66 -3.41 -3.55
CA VAL A 165 -1.84 -3.73 -4.37
C VAL A 165 -1.44 -4.10 -5.80
N ALA A 166 -0.48 -3.38 -6.39
CA ALA A 166 0.04 -3.70 -7.72
C ALA A 166 0.71 -5.08 -7.75
N MET A 167 1.47 -5.47 -6.71
CA MET A 167 2.09 -6.80 -6.62
C MET A 167 1.05 -7.92 -6.64
N GLY A 168 -0.05 -7.78 -5.91
CA GLY A 168 -1.14 -8.75 -5.89
C GLY A 168 -1.83 -8.87 -7.25
N LYS A 169 -2.34 -7.74 -7.77
CA LYS A 169 -3.13 -7.71 -9.00
C LYS A 169 -2.34 -8.13 -10.24
N LEU A 170 -1.12 -7.61 -10.42
CA LEU A 170 -0.29 -7.97 -11.56
C LEU A 170 0.27 -9.38 -11.41
N GLY A 171 0.56 -9.82 -10.18
CA GLY A 171 1.01 -11.19 -9.88
C GLY A 171 0.00 -12.26 -10.25
N ALA A 172 -1.30 -11.99 -10.11
CA ALA A 172 -2.37 -12.90 -10.46
C ALA A 172 -2.28 -13.35 -11.94
N ALA A 173 -2.04 -12.39 -12.84
CA ALA A 173 -1.93 -12.62 -14.29
C ALA A 173 -0.52 -13.00 -14.75
N ALA A 174 0.47 -13.00 -13.86
CA ALA A 174 1.87 -13.20 -14.23
C ALA A 174 2.25 -14.67 -14.47
N THR A 175 3.45 -14.88 -15.00
CA THR A 175 4.06 -16.21 -15.11
C THR A 175 4.28 -16.80 -13.71
N ALA A 176 4.40 -18.12 -13.60
CA ALA A 176 4.65 -18.78 -12.32
C ALA A 176 5.87 -18.20 -11.58
N THR A 177 7.00 -17.99 -12.28
CA THR A 177 8.22 -17.41 -11.69
C THR A 177 8.02 -16.00 -11.16
N ALA A 178 7.25 -15.16 -11.88
CA ALA A 178 6.99 -13.79 -11.45
C ALA A 178 5.96 -13.74 -10.30
N ARG A 179 4.94 -14.62 -10.33
CA ARG A 179 4.00 -14.83 -9.22
C ARG A 179 4.73 -15.32 -7.96
N ASP A 180 5.68 -16.24 -8.10
CA ASP A 180 6.53 -16.72 -7.00
C ASP A 180 7.31 -15.56 -6.36
N ALA A 181 7.84 -14.65 -7.19
CA ALA A 181 8.55 -13.47 -6.69
C ALA A 181 7.62 -12.49 -5.96
N ALA A 182 6.40 -12.29 -6.46
CA ALA A 182 5.38 -11.49 -5.77
C ALA A 182 4.97 -12.11 -4.43
N LEU A 183 4.72 -13.42 -4.37
CA LEU A 183 4.39 -14.10 -3.12
C LEU A 183 5.50 -13.94 -2.08
N ARG A 184 6.76 -14.17 -2.48
CA ARG A 184 7.92 -13.97 -1.59
C ARG A 184 7.97 -12.54 -1.07
N ARG A 185 7.83 -11.55 -1.97
CA ARG A 185 7.90 -10.14 -1.61
C ARG A 185 6.78 -9.72 -0.66
N LEU A 186 5.54 -10.14 -0.92
CA LEU A 186 4.40 -9.89 -0.04
C LEU A 186 4.58 -10.55 1.34
N THR A 187 5.17 -11.74 1.38
CA THR A 187 5.49 -12.44 2.64
C THR A 187 6.55 -11.71 3.45
N GLU A 188 7.59 -11.17 2.80
CA GLU A 188 8.59 -10.32 3.46
C GLU A 188 7.94 -9.08 4.07
N ILE A 189 7.12 -8.36 3.30
CA ILE A 189 6.42 -7.16 3.75
C ILE A 189 5.49 -7.49 4.92
N LEU A 190 4.71 -8.58 4.84
CA LEU A 190 3.85 -9.05 5.94
C LEU A 190 4.65 -9.18 7.25
N ASN A 191 5.77 -9.89 7.20
CA ASN A 191 6.59 -10.15 8.38
C ASN A 191 7.23 -8.88 8.97
N ASP A 192 7.55 -7.90 8.12
CA ASP A 192 8.13 -6.64 8.57
C ASP A 192 7.07 -5.69 9.15
N GLU A 193 5.90 -5.61 8.53
CA GLU A 193 4.79 -4.77 9.00
C GLU A 193 4.18 -5.29 10.30
N LYS A 194 4.16 -6.61 10.54
CA LYS A 194 3.73 -7.19 11.83
C LYS A 194 4.59 -6.73 13.03
N LYS A 195 5.78 -6.20 12.79
CA LYS A 195 6.66 -5.65 13.84
C LYS A 195 6.31 -4.19 14.18
N ARG A 196 5.44 -3.55 13.40
CA ARG A 196 5.05 -2.16 13.54
C ARG A 196 3.73 -2.04 14.32
N PRO A 197 3.51 -0.92 15.01
CA PRO A 197 2.27 -0.69 15.74
C PRO A 197 1.10 -0.31 14.83
N ASP A 198 1.38 0.18 13.61
CA ASP A 198 0.36 0.55 12.64
C ASP A 198 -0.08 -0.65 11.77
N LEU A 199 -1.34 -0.64 11.36
CA LEU A 199 -1.93 -1.69 10.51
C LEU A 199 -1.98 -1.28 9.04
N GLY A 200 -1.51 -0.08 8.70
CA GLY A 200 -1.84 0.59 7.43
C GLY A 200 -1.45 -0.23 6.21
N VAL A 201 -0.19 -0.65 6.13
CA VAL A 201 0.30 -1.48 5.01
C VAL A 201 -0.16 -2.93 5.16
N LEU A 202 -0.29 -3.43 6.39
CA LEU A 202 -0.66 -4.81 6.70
C LEU A 202 -2.00 -5.21 6.06
N LEU A 203 -3.01 -4.34 6.13
CA LEU A 203 -4.32 -4.58 5.51
C LEU A 203 -4.21 -4.75 3.98
N HIS A 204 -3.37 -3.96 3.33
CA HIS A 204 -3.12 -4.05 1.88
C HIS A 204 -2.40 -5.34 1.52
N VAL A 205 -1.54 -5.86 2.40
CA VAL A 205 -0.84 -7.13 2.18
C VAL A 205 -1.83 -8.30 2.18
N TYR A 206 -2.78 -8.34 3.11
CA TYR A 206 -3.84 -9.37 3.10
C TYR A 206 -4.66 -9.33 1.83
N GLU A 207 -5.08 -8.13 1.41
CA GLU A 207 -5.79 -7.95 0.15
C GLU A 207 -4.95 -8.43 -1.04
N ALA A 208 -3.70 -8.01 -1.13
CA ALA A 208 -2.80 -8.38 -2.22
C ALA A 208 -2.53 -9.89 -2.29
N LEU A 209 -2.41 -10.58 -1.14
CA LEU A 209 -2.28 -12.04 -1.10
C LEU A 209 -3.54 -12.75 -1.63
N GLY A 210 -4.73 -12.21 -1.35
CA GLY A 210 -5.99 -12.69 -1.93
C GLY A 210 -6.08 -12.44 -3.43
N GLU A 211 -5.72 -11.23 -3.89
CA GLU A 211 -5.70 -10.86 -5.31
C GLU A 211 -4.68 -11.67 -6.11
N LEU A 212 -3.53 -12.01 -5.50
CA LEU A 212 -2.52 -12.88 -6.11
C LEU A 212 -3.09 -14.26 -6.48
N ALA A 213 -4.14 -14.70 -5.77
CA ALA A 213 -4.85 -15.96 -5.96
C ALA A 213 -3.93 -17.20 -5.98
N ASP A 214 -2.80 -17.13 -5.26
CA ASP A 214 -1.84 -18.23 -5.17
C ASP A 214 -2.25 -19.19 -4.04
N PRO A 215 -2.48 -20.48 -4.30
CA PRO A 215 -2.87 -21.45 -3.28
C PRO A 215 -1.89 -21.54 -2.11
N ARG A 216 -0.60 -21.22 -2.30
CA ARG A 216 0.40 -21.23 -1.22
C ARG A 216 0.18 -20.14 -0.18
N SER A 217 -0.59 -19.09 -0.52
CA SER A 217 -0.96 -18.03 0.42
C SER A 217 -1.93 -18.52 1.50
N VAL A 218 -2.63 -19.64 1.27
CA VAL A 218 -3.64 -20.15 2.22
C VAL A 218 -3.05 -20.45 3.59
N GLU A 219 -1.94 -21.19 3.65
CA GLU A 219 -1.34 -21.54 4.94
C GLU A 219 -0.86 -20.29 5.70
N LEU A 220 -0.37 -19.29 4.96
CA LEU A 220 0.04 -18.01 5.52
C LEU A 220 -1.16 -17.27 6.12
N LEU A 221 -2.25 -17.14 5.36
CA LEU A 221 -3.47 -16.45 5.79
C LEU A 221 -4.19 -17.19 6.94
N GLU A 222 -4.19 -18.52 6.96
CA GLU A 222 -4.76 -19.31 8.06
C GLU A 222 -4.02 -19.07 9.39
N ARG A 223 -2.70 -18.88 9.34
CA ARG A 223 -1.92 -18.48 10.53
C ARG A 223 -2.34 -17.11 11.04
N GLU A 224 -2.64 -16.16 10.15
CA GLU A 224 -3.12 -14.83 10.53
C GLU A 224 -4.53 -14.87 11.14
N LEU A 225 -5.39 -15.82 10.74
CA LEU A 225 -6.68 -16.02 11.42
C LEU A 225 -6.51 -16.53 12.87
N ALA A 226 -5.52 -17.40 13.08
CA ALA A 226 -5.22 -18.00 14.38
C ALA A 226 -4.42 -17.06 15.32
N ASP A 227 -3.82 -16.00 14.78
CA ASP A 227 -3.06 -15.03 15.55
C ASP A 227 -4.02 -14.07 16.29
N ASP A 228 -3.94 -14.06 17.63
CA ASP A 228 -4.77 -13.21 18.47
C ASP A 228 -4.33 -11.74 18.47
N THR A 229 -3.12 -11.45 17.98
CA THR A 229 -2.65 -10.07 17.80
C THR A 229 -3.27 -9.39 16.58
N VAL A 230 -3.81 -10.18 15.64
CA VAL A 230 -4.51 -9.65 14.46
C VAL A 230 -5.90 -9.18 14.88
N PRO A 231 -6.22 -7.88 14.75
CA PRO A 231 -7.53 -7.37 15.13
C PRO A 231 -8.62 -7.89 14.20
N ARG A 232 -9.88 -7.88 14.65
CA ARG A 232 -11.02 -8.40 13.88
C ARG A 232 -11.14 -7.78 12.48
N ALA A 233 -10.83 -6.49 12.33
CA ALA A 233 -10.79 -5.81 11.04
C ALA A 233 -9.74 -6.42 10.09
N GLY A 234 -8.56 -6.79 10.61
CA GLY A 234 -7.55 -7.53 9.86
C GLY A 234 -8.04 -8.93 9.48
N LYS A 235 -8.61 -9.67 10.45
CA LYS A 235 -9.18 -11.01 10.20
C LYS A 235 -10.26 -10.99 9.13
N HIS A 236 -11.06 -9.93 9.05
CA HIS A 236 -12.06 -9.75 7.98
C HIS A 236 -11.41 -9.73 6.60
N LEU A 237 -10.32 -8.98 6.39
CA LEU A 237 -9.62 -9.00 5.11
C LEU A 237 -8.96 -10.36 4.81
N VAL A 238 -8.42 -11.03 5.83
CA VAL A 238 -7.86 -12.38 5.68
C VAL A 238 -8.94 -13.38 5.24
N VAL A 239 -10.15 -13.32 5.81
CA VAL A 239 -11.30 -14.14 5.38
C VAL A 239 -11.66 -13.87 3.93
N LEU A 240 -11.76 -12.60 3.51
CA LEU A 240 -12.05 -12.24 2.12
C LEU A 240 -10.95 -12.73 1.17
N ALA A 241 -9.67 -12.63 1.58
CA ALA A 241 -8.54 -13.12 0.80
C ALA A 241 -8.60 -14.64 0.60
N LEU A 242 -8.89 -15.41 1.66
CA LEU A 242 -9.09 -16.86 1.55
C LEU A 242 -10.28 -17.22 0.64
N GLY A 243 -11.36 -16.45 0.71
CA GLY A 243 -12.51 -16.60 -0.20
C GLY A 243 -12.16 -16.36 -1.67
N ARG A 244 -11.33 -15.35 -1.97
CA ARG A 244 -10.82 -15.09 -3.32
C ARG A 244 -9.93 -16.22 -3.84
N ILE A 245 -9.11 -16.81 -2.97
CA ILE A 245 -8.26 -17.96 -3.32
C ILE A 245 -9.12 -19.21 -3.58
N GLY A 246 -10.22 -19.41 -2.83
CA GLY A 246 -11.24 -20.41 -3.12
C GLY A 246 -10.83 -21.86 -2.78
N GLU A 247 -9.81 -22.04 -1.95
CA GLU A 247 -9.31 -23.35 -1.57
C GLU A 247 -10.15 -23.95 -0.43
N ARG A 248 -10.88 -25.04 -0.71
CA ARG A 248 -11.78 -25.68 0.28
C ARG A 248 -11.09 -26.09 1.57
N ARG A 249 -9.78 -26.31 1.54
CA ARG A 249 -8.99 -26.67 2.72
C ARG A 249 -9.03 -25.63 3.83
N SER A 250 -9.43 -24.39 3.53
CA SER A 250 -9.58 -23.31 4.52
C SER A 250 -10.87 -23.35 5.32
N ALA A 251 -11.85 -24.19 4.93
CA ALA A 251 -13.11 -24.30 5.65
C ALA A 251 -12.97 -24.61 7.16
N PRO A 252 -12.06 -25.50 7.61
CA PRO A 252 -11.86 -25.75 9.04
C PRO A 252 -11.36 -24.52 9.81
N ALA A 253 -10.42 -23.75 9.24
CA ALA A 253 -9.88 -22.55 9.88
C ALA A 253 -10.95 -21.45 9.99
N LEU A 254 -11.75 -21.27 8.93
CA LEU A 254 -12.88 -20.35 8.91
C LEU A 254 -13.95 -20.74 9.93
N ALA A 255 -14.30 -22.03 10.03
CA ALA A 255 -15.26 -22.53 11.02
C ALA A 255 -14.75 -22.36 12.46
N ALA A 256 -13.45 -22.54 12.70
CA ALA A 256 -12.85 -22.29 14.01
C ALA A 256 -12.94 -20.81 14.41
N LEU A 257 -12.64 -19.89 13.49
CA LEU A 257 -12.83 -18.46 13.72
C LEU A 257 -14.31 -18.12 13.96
N ARG A 258 -15.22 -18.69 13.17
CA ARG A 258 -16.66 -18.49 13.35
C ARG A 258 -17.15 -18.86 14.75
N ALA A 259 -16.62 -19.96 15.30
CA ALA A 259 -16.96 -20.42 16.63
C ALA A 259 -16.40 -19.49 17.72
N SER A 260 -15.19 -18.92 17.55
CA SER A 260 -14.61 -18.00 18.53
C SER A 260 -15.34 -16.64 18.60
N LEU A 261 -16.06 -16.27 17.53
CA LEU A 261 -16.87 -15.05 17.47
C LEU A 261 -18.27 -15.18 18.11
N ALA A 262 -18.58 -16.31 18.76
CA ALA A 262 -19.86 -16.53 19.44
C ALA A 262 -20.06 -15.58 20.64
N THR A 263 -18.97 -15.08 21.24
CA THR A 263 -19.03 -14.14 22.36
C THR A 263 -19.34 -12.73 21.84
N PRO A 264 -20.30 -12.01 22.45
CA PRO A 264 -20.59 -10.62 22.11
C PRO A 264 -19.35 -9.73 22.28
N ALA A 265 -19.25 -8.68 21.46
CA ALA A 265 -18.23 -7.67 21.66
C ALA A 265 -18.59 -6.71 22.82
N ALA A 266 -17.56 -6.05 23.37
CA ALA A 266 -17.72 -5.17 24.52
C ALA A 266 -18.37 -3.82 24.18
N ASP A 267 -18.21 -3.36 22.94
CA ASP A 267 -18.74 -2.07 22.48
C ASP A 267 -19.44 -2.19 21.10
N PRO A 268 -20.27 -1.19 20.72
CA PRO A 268 -21.06 -1.25 19.50
C PRO A 268 -20.24 -1.31 18.20
N LEU A 269 -19.05 -0.71 18.16
CA LEU A 269 -18.21 -0.72 16.97
C LEU A 269 -17.62 -2.11 16.76
N GLU A 270 -17.04 -2.70 17.82
CA GLU A 270 -16.54 -4.06 17.78
C GLU A 270 -17.63 -5.08 17.48
N GLU A 271 -18.86 -4.84 17.94
CA GLU A 271 -20.02 -5.68 17.63
C GLU A 271 -20.42 -5.62 16.15
N ALA A 272 -20.37 -4.42 15.56
CA ALA A 272 -20.59 -4.25 14.11
C ALA A 272 -19.50 -4.98 13.30
N ILE A 273 -18.23 -4.84 13.69
CA ILE A 273 -17.10 -5.54 13.05
C ILE A 273 -17.28 -7.05 13.20
N ARG A 274 -17.62 -7.54 14.40
CA ARG A 274 -17.89 -8.97 14.66
C ARG A 274 -19.01 -9.50 13.77
N THR A 275 -20.09 -8.73 13.61
CA THR A 275 -21.24 -9.10 12.78
C THR A 275 -20.86 -9.21 11.30
N GLU A 276 -20.14 -8.22 10.77
CA GLU A 276 -19.66 -8.26 9.37
C GLU A 276 -18.65 -9.40 9.15
N LEU A 277 -17.71 -9.61 10.08
CA LEU A 277 -16.78 -10.74 10.03
C LEU A 277 -17.51 -12.09 10.02
N THR A 278 -18.53 -12.22 10.86
CA THR A 278 -19.38 -13.42 10.92
C THR A 278 -20.06 -13.67 9.57
N ARG A 279 -20.66 -12.64 8.96
CA ARG A 279 -21.27 -12.73 7.64
C ARG A 279 -20.25 -13.12 6.57
N ALA A 280 -19.10 -12.47 6.53
CA ALA A 280 -18.05 -12.76 5.56
C ALA A 280 -17.58 -14.22 5.65
N ILE A 281 -17.46 -14.78 6.87
CA ILE A 281 -17.11 -16.18 7.05
C ILE A 281 -18.21 -17.10 6.50
N ASP A 282 -19.47 -16.83 6.84
CA ASP A 282 -20.61 -17.64 6.40
C ASP A 282 -20.73 -17.63 4.86
N ASP A 283 -20.55 -16.47 4.22
CA ASP A 283 -20.55 -16.32 2.76
C ASP A 283 -19.40 -17.10 2.10
N VAL A 284 -18.18 -17.01 2.64
CA VAL A 284 -17.02 -17.74 2.10
C VAL A 284 -17.19 -19.25 2.30
N LEU A 285 -17.66 -19.70 3.46
CA LEU A 285 -17.93 -21.12 3.70
C LEU A 285 -18.98 -21.67 2.73
N ALA A 286 -20.03 -20.90 2.45
CA ALA A 286 -21.04 -21.28 1.46
C ALA A 286 -20.46 -21.39 0.04
N ALA A 287 -19.53 -20.49 -0.33
CA ALA A 287 -18.86 -20.52 -1.64
C ALA A 287 -17.85 -21.67 -1.80
N LEU A 288 -17.30 -22.19 -0.70
CA LEU A 288 -16.37 -23.33 -0.70
C LEU A 288 -17.09 -24.70 -0.71
N GLY A 289 -18.39 -24.73 -0.40
CA GLY A 289 -19.26 -25.93 -0.35
C GLY A 289 -19.79 -26.38 -1.71
#